data_AF-A0AAP5CAE3-F1
#
_entry.id   AF-A0AAP5CAE3-F1
#
_cell.length_a   1.000
_cell.length_b   1.000
_cell.length_c   1.000
_cell.angle_alpha   90.00
_cell.angle_beta   90.00
_cell.angle_gamma   90.00
#
_symmetry.space_group_name_H-M   'P 1'
#
loop_
_entity.id
_entity.type
_entity.pdbx_description
1 polymer ?
#
loop_
_entity_poly.entity_id
_entity_poly.type
_entity_poly.pdbx_seq_one_letter_code
_entity_poly.pdbx_strand_id
1 'polypeptide(L)'
;MAQDTDWTPVSHDTCDQVAGPFYHGTRADLAVGELLSAGFRSNYRDSVVMNHIYFTTIAKGAGLAAEMAKGEGRPRVYVVEPTGPFEDDPNVTNKKFPGNPTRSYRSTQPLRIVGEIVEWELYDAEFVRQLKAFVASGSGEIIN
;
A
#
# COMPACT_ATOMS: atom_id res chain seq x y z
N MET A 1 27.73 -7.55 16.31
CA MET A 1 26.84 -6.64 17.06
C MET A 1 25.57 -6.49 16.25
N ALA A 2 24.54 -7.27 16.57
CA ALA A 2 23.24 -7.09 15.95
C ALA A 2 22.69 -5.78 16.53
N GLN A 3 22.45 -4.78 15.67
CA GLN A 3 21.72 -3.60 16.11
C GLN A 3 20.30 -4.08 16.39
N ASP A 4 19.90 -4.04 17.66
CA ASP A 4 18.50 -4.02 18.07
C ASP A 4 17.88 -2.82 17.38
N THR A 5 17.25 -3.05 16.23
CA THR A 5 16.30 -2.09 15.69
C THR A 5 15.07 -2.19 16.59
N ASP A 6 14.95 -1.26 17.54
CA ASP A 6 13.71 -0.93 18.24
C ASP A 6 12.69 -0.44 17.20
N TRP A 7 12.16 -1.37 16.42
CA TRP A 7 10.99 -1.14 15.59
C TRP A 7 9.78 -1.33 16.49
N THR A 8 9.05 -0.25 16.71
CA THR A 8 7.76 -0.30 17.39
C THR A 8 6.66 -0.53 16.34
N PRO A 9 5.82 -1.57 16.50
CA PRO A 9 4.66 -1.77 15.64
C PRO A 9 3.72 -0.57 15.70
N VAL A 10 3.20 -0.18 14.55
CA VAL A 10 2.17 0.83 14.42
C VAL A 10 0.81 0.17 14.58
N SER A 11 0.05 0.63 15.56
CA SER A 11 -1.33 0.22 15.82
C SER A 11 -2.26 1.43 15.76
N HIS A 12 -3.56 1.19 15.91
CA HIS A 12 -4.55 2.27 15.97
C HIS A 12 -4.27 3.32 17.07
N ASP A 13 -3.55 2.94 18.13
CA ASP A 13 -3.26 3.83 19.27
C ASP A 13 -1.94 4.61 19.09
N THR A 14 -1.08 4.20 18.15
CA THR A 14 0.25 4.79 17.92
C THR A 14 0.43 5.34 16.51
N CYS A 15 -0.60 5.30 15.68
CA CYS A 15 -0.53 5.73 14.29
C CYS A 15 -0.29 7.23 14.11
N ASP A 16 -0.63 8.04 15.13
CA ASP A 16 -0.33 9.47 15.19
C ASP A 16 1.18 9.79 15.26
N GLN A 17 2.00 8.80 15.62
CA GLN A 17 3.47 8.93 15.66
C GLN A 17 4.11 8.78 14.27
N VAL A 18 3.35 8.33 13.26
CA VAL A 18 3.83 8.19 11.89
C VAL A 18 3.52 9.44 11.09
N ALA A 19 4.57 10.18 10.73
CA ALA A 19 4.43 11.32 9.83
C ALA A 19 4.37 10.88 8.36
N GLY A 20 3.48 11.53 7.60
CA GLY A 20 3.43 11.44 6.15
C GLY A 20 4.60 12.16 5.46
N PRO A 21 4.53 12.37 4.14
CA PRO A 21 3.36 12.12 3.29
C PRO A 21 3.04 10.64 3.13
N PHE A 22 1.75 10.33 2.99
CA PHE A 22 1.28 8.99 2.66
C PHE A 22 0.88 8.91 1.20
N TYR A 23 1.06 7.74 0.61
CA TYR A 23 0.84 7.47 -0.79
C TYR A 23 -0.01 6.22 -1.00
N HIS A 24 -0.94 6.31 -1.94
CA HIS A 24 -1.75 5.20 -2.40
C HIS A 24 -1.59 5.00 -3.90
N GLY A 25 -1.25 3.77 -4.30
CA GLY A 25 -1.12 3.39 -5.70
C GLY A 25 -2.35 2.67 -6.22
N THR A 26 -2.94 3.15 -7.32
CA THR A 26 -4.14 2.55 -7.92
C THR A 26 -4.23 2.84 -9.43
N ARG A 27 -5.22 2.24 -10.08
CA ARG A 27 -5.67 2.60 -11.44
C ARG A 27 -6.99 3.36 -11.46
N ALA A 28 -7.60 3.58 -10.29
CA ALA A 28 -8.81 4.39 -10.17
C ALA A 28 -8.52 5.85 -10.53
N ASP A 29 -9.40 6.44 -11.32
CA ASP A 29 -9.35 7.84 -11.70
C ASP A 29 -10.14 8.66 -10.67
N LEU A 30 -9.43 9.37 -9.80
CA LEU A 30 -9.96 10.09 -8.64
C LEU A 30 -9.42 11.51 -8.64
N ALA A 31 -10.25 12.46 -8.23
CA ALA A 31 -9.91 13.85 -8.04
C ALA A 31 -9.51 14.14 -6.58
N VAL A 32 -8.77 15.25 -6.40
CA VAL A 32 -8.48 15.80 -5.07
C VAL A 32 -9.78 16.11 -4.34
N GLY A 33 -9.84 15.72 -3.06
CA GLY A 33 -11.02 15.85 -2.20
C GLY A 33 -11.91 14.60 -2.15
N GLU A 34 -11.76 13.66 -3.10
CA GLU A 34 -12.49 12.39 -3.06
C GLU A 34 -11.98 11.46 -1.96
N LEU A 35 -12.85 10.52 -1.56
CA LEU A 35 -12.54 9.49 -0.58
C LEU A 35 -12.35 8.15 -1.27
N LEU A 36 -11.30 7.45 -0.89
CA LEU A 36 -10.98 6.10 -1.34
C LEU A 36 -11.14 5.11 -0.19
N SER A 37 -12.09 4.20 -0.32
CA SER A 37 -12.43 3.23 0.73
C SER A 37 -11.98 1.81 0.40
N ALA A 38 -11.99 0.94 1.42
CA ALA A 38 -11.97 -0.50 1.23
C ALA A 38 -13.28 -1.01 0.58
N GLY A 39 -13.39 -2.33 0.38
CA GLY A 39 -14.58 -2.99 -0.19
C GLY A 39 -14.46 -3.39 -1.66
N PHE A 40 -13.32 -3.13 -2.29
CA PHE A 40 -13.04 -3.55 -3.66
C PHE A 40 -12.38 -4.93 -3.70
N ARG A 41 -12.48 -5.60 -4.86
CA ARG A 41 -11.78 -6.86 -5.09
C ARG A 41 -10.27 -6.66 -5.03
N SER A 42 -9.57 -7.64 -4.49
CA SER A 42 -8.12 -7.62 -4.38
C SER A 42 -7.45 -7.53 -5.75
N ASN A 43 -6.40 -6.72 -5.82
CA ASN A 43 -5.50 -6.67 -6.98
C ASN A 43 -4.74 -7.99 -7.20
N TYR A 44 -4.66 -8.86 -6.18
CA TYR A 44 -3.84 -10.07 -6.21
C TYR A 44 -4.67 -11.37 -6.29
N ARG A 45 -5.91 -11.39 -5.75
CA ARG A 45 -6.79 -12.58 -5.76
C ARG A 45 -8.25 -12.20 -6.01
N ASP A 46 -8.84 -12.67 -7.11
CA ASP A 46 -10.20 -12.26 -7.54
C ASP A 46 -11.32 -12.64 -6.57
N SER A 47 -11.12 -13.68 -5.75
CA SER A 47 -12.09 -14.15 -4.77
C SER A 47 -12.08 -13.36 -3.46
N VAL A 48 -11.13 -12.44 -3.26
CA VAL A 48 -10.98 -11.69 -2.01
C VAL A 48 -11.52 -10.27 -2.19
N VAL A 49 -12.46 -9.89 -1.33
CA VAL A 49 -12.88 -8.49 -1.14
C VAL A 49 -12.06 -7.91 0.00
N MET A 50 -11.36 -6.80 -0.25
CA MET A 50 -10.46 -6.21 0.74
C MET A 50 -11.27 -5.45 1.80
N ASN A 51 -11.07 -5.78 3.07
CA ASN A 51 -11.68 -5.10 4.22
C ASN A 51 -10.90 -3.84 4.63
N HIS A 52 -9.69 -3.68 4.08
CA HIS A 52 -8.81 -2.56 4.37
C HIS A 52 -8.39 -1.84 3.09
N ILE A 53 -8.08 -0.55 3.24
CA ILE A 53 -7.38 0.26 2.24
C ILE A 53 -5.90 0.37 2.65
N TYR A 54 -5.00 0.23 1.68
CA TYR A 54 -3.56 0.08 1.92
C TYR A 54 -2.80 1.30 1.39
N PHE A 55 -1.80 1.75 2.11
CA PHE A 55 -0.99 2.92 1.74
C PHE A 55 0.40 2.83 2.36
N THR A 56 1.32 3.70 1.95
CA THR A 56 2.72 3.67 2.41
C THR A 56 3.27 5.09 2.53
N THR A 57 4.32 5.30 3.33
CA THR A 57 5.09 6.56 3.30
C THR A 57 6.16 6.58 2.20
N ILE A 58 6.30 5.51 1.42
CA ILE A 58 7.29 5.40 0.34
C ILE A 58 6.60 5.51 -1.03
N ALA A 59 6.78 6.63 -1.72
CA ALA A 59 6.20 6.87 -3.05
C ALA A 59 6.52 5.76 -4.07
N LYS A 60 7.77 5.27 -4.08
CA LYS A 60 8.19 4.12 -4.89
C LYS A 60 7.35 2.86 -4.63
N GLY A 61 7.03 2.59 -3.36
CA GLY A 61 6.18 1.45 -2.97
C GLY A 61 4.75 1.62 -3.47
N ALA A 62 4.19 2.82 -3.39
CA ALA A 62 2.89 3.13 -3.97
C ALA A 62 2.90 3.02 -5.50
N GLY A 63 3.97 3.45 -6.16
CA GLY A 63 4.17 3.25 -7.60
C GLY A 63 4.09 1.78 -8.02
N LEU A 64 4.78 0.90 -7.29
CA LEU A 64 4.68 -0.55 -7.50
C LEU A 64 3.24 -1.05 -7.32
N ALA A 65 2.55 -0.59 -6.27
CA ALA A 65 1.15 -0.96 -6.05
C ALA A 65 0.25 -0.52 -7.23
N ALA A 66 0.46 0.67 -7.79
CA ALA A 66 -0.27 1.16 -8.97
C ALA A 66 -0.01 0.31 -10.23
N GLU A 67 1.22 -0.16 -10.42
CA GLU A 67 1.58 -1.06 -11.53
C GLU A 67 1.00 -2.47 -11.37
N MET A 68 0.80 -2.91 -10.13
CA MET A 68 0.19 -4.19 -9.76
C MET A 68 -1.34 -4.12 -9.69
N ALA A 69 -1.92 -2.93 -9.54
CA ALA A 69 -3.37 -2.75 -9.42
C ALA A 69 -4.10 -3.31 -10.64
N LYS A 70 -5.32 -3.82 -10.46
CA LYS A 70 -6.18 -4.25 -11.56
C LYS A 70 -6.95 -3.06 -12.13
N GLY A 71 -7.38 -3.19 -13.39
CA GLY A 71 -8.09 -2.14 -14.12
C GLY A 71 -7.34 -1.69 -15.39
N GLU A 72 -8.07 -1.02 -16.26
CA GLU A 72 -7.59 -0.55 -17.58
C GLU A 72 -7.01 0.88 -17.55
N GLY A 73 -7.23 1.60 -16.46
CA GLY A 73 -6.67 2.94 -16.25
C GLY A 73 -5.14 2.94 -16.17
N ARG A 74 -4.52 4.10 -16.40
CA ARG A 74 -3.08 4.25 -16.18
C ARG A 74 -2.75 4.07 -14.68
N PRO A 75 -1.55 3.59 -14.31
CA PRO A 75 -1.08 3.64 -12.94
C PRO A 75 -1.05 5.08 -12.43
N ARG A 76 -1.56 5.30 -11.21
CA ARG A 76 -1.60 6.59 -10.54
C ARG A 76 -1.12 6.45 -9.10
N VAL A 77 -0.43 7.46 -8.60
CA VAL A 77 0.00 7.55 -7.20
C VAL A 77 -0.57 8.81 -6.58
N TYR A 78 -1.49 8.63 -5.64
CA TYR A 78 -2.10 9.74 -4.92
C TYR A 78 -1.37 10.00 -3.61
N VAL A 79 -1.22 11.28 -3.27
CA VAL A 79 -0.94 11.72 -1.90
C VAL A 79 -2.25 11.67 -1.14
N VAL A 80 -2.23 11.03 0.02
CA VAL A 80 -3.44 10.74 0.78
C VAL A 80 -3.31 11.11 2.26
N GLU A 81 -4.45 11.40 2.86
CA GLU A 81 -4.59 11.57 4.31
C GLU A 81 -5.52 10.49 4.87
N PRO A 82 -5.07 9.69 5.85
CA PRO A 82 -5.96 8.78 6.57
C PRO A 82 -7.07 9.56 7.28
N THR A 83 -8.32 9.12 7.13
CA THR A 83 -9.46 9.75 7.84
C THR A 83 -9.73 9.13 9.21
N GLY A 84 -8.96 8.12 9.59
CA GLY A 84 -9.02 7.47 10.90
C GLY A 84 -7.79 6.61 11.18
N PRO A 85 -7.83 5.78 12.23
CA PRO A 85 -6.68 5.01 12.67
C PRO A 85 -6.22 3.99 11.62
N PHE A 86 -4.94 3.64 11.68
CA PHE A 86 -4.31 2.66 10.81
C PHE A 86 -3.27 1.85 11.58
N GLU A 87 -2.85 0.75 10.98
CA GLU A 87 -1.86 -0.17 11.56
C GLU A 87 -0.88 -0.62 10.48
N ASP A 88 0.22 -1.24 10.88
CA ASP A 88 1.16 -1.86 9.96
C ASP A 88 0.46 -2.90 9.07
N ASP A 89 0.84 -2.94 7.79
CA ASP A 89 0.33 -3.96 6.87
C ASP A 89 0.94 -5.33 7.19
N PRO A 90 0.16 -6.30 7.68
CA PRO A 90 0.66 -7.63 8.03
C PRO A 90 1.09 -8.45 6.80
N ASN A 91 0.73 -8.04 5.58
CA ASN A 91 1.11 -8.74 4.35
C ASN A 91 2.60 -8.56 4.02
N VAL A 92 3.24 -7.52 4.54
CA VAL A 92 4.64 -7.19 4.24
C VAL A 92 5.50 -6.92 5.48
N THR A 93 4.88 -6.71 6.65
CA THR A 93 5.55 -6.54 7.93
C THR A 93 5.93 -7.88 8.55
N ASN A 94 7.17 -8.03 9.03
CA ASN A 94 7.70 -9.27 9.62
C ASN A 94 7.54 -10.51 8.71
N LYS A 95 7.55 -10.34 7.39
CA LYS A 95 7.46 -11.45 6.42
C LYS A 95 8.82 -11.89 5.92
N LYS A 96 9.41 -11.09 5.02
CA LYS A 96 10.74 -11.35 4.45
C LYS A 96 11.86 -10.73 5.29
N PHE A 97 11.56 -9.61 5.95
CA PHE A 97 12.48 -8.83 6.75
C PHE A 97 11.82 -8.46 8.07
N PRO A 98 12.60 -8.29 9.15
CA PRO A 98 12.08 -7.85 10.44
C PRO A 98 11.51 -6.42 10.35
N GLY A 99 10.42 -6.17 11.08
CA GLY A 99 9.71 -4.90 11.14
C GLY A 99 8.96 -4.56 9.85
N ASN A 100 8.73 -3.25 9.64
CA ASN A 100 8.03 -2.70 8.48
C ASN A 100 8.97 -1.83 7.60
N PRO A 101 9.96 -2.43 6.90
CA PRO A 101 10.90 -1.67 6.09
C PRO A 101 10.25 -1.00 4.87
N THR A 102 9.12 -1.53 4.41
CA THR A 102 8.33 -0.93 3.31
C THR A 102 7.45 0.23 3.78
N ARG A 103 7.37 0.45 5.10
CA ARG A 103 6.52 1.44 5.74
C ARG A 103 5.10 1.42 5.18
N SER A 104 4.56 0.21 5.08
CA SER A 104 3.23 -0.05 4.52
C SER A 104 2.22 -0.19 5.66
N TYR A 105 1.05 0.39 5.46
CA TYR A 105 -0.01 0.48 6.45
C TYR A 105 -1.34 0.11 5.82
N ARG A 106 -2.32 -0.20 6.69
CA ARG A 106 -3.70 -0.44 6.29
C ARG A 106 -4.68 0.22 7.24
N SER A 107 -5.84 0.63 6.73
CA SER A 107 -6.94 1.18 7.52
C SER A 107 -8.28 0.61 7.07
N THR A 108 -9.25 0.54 7.97
CA THR A 108 -10.66 0.29 7.62
C THR A 108 -11.38 1.58 7.22
N GLN A 109 -10.86 2.74 7.62
CA GLN A 109 -11.41 4.04 7.29
C GLN A 109 -10.93 4.50 5.91
N PRO A 110 -11.70 5.33 5.19
CA PRO A 110 -11.29 5.85 3.90
C PRO A 110 -10.01 6.70 3.96
N LEU A 111 -9.35 6.82 2.82
CA LEU A 111 -8.27 7.78 2.60
C LEU A 111 -8.81 8.97 1.81
N ARG A 112 -8.45 10.19 2.20
CA ARG A 112 -8.76 11.38 1.43
C ARG A 112 -7.66 11.65 0.42
N ILE A 113 -8.01 11.89 -0.83
CA ILE A 113 -7.05 12.32 -1.85
C ILE A 113 -6.72 13.80 -1.62
N VAL A 114 -5.46 14.11 -1.38
CA VAL A 114 -4.98 15.49 -1.20
C VAL A 114 -4.07 15.96 -2.34
N GLY A 115 -3.62 15.04 -3.19
CA GLY A 115 -2.84 15.34 -4.38
C GLY A 115 -2.57 14.11 -5.23
N GLU A 116 -1.96 14.30 -6.40
CA GLU A 116 -1.42 13.24 -7.25
C GLU A 116 0.04 13.59 -7.55
N ILE A 117 0.94 12.61 -7.41
CA ILE A 117 2.31 12.76 -7.92
C ILE A 117 2.39 12.08 -9.28
N VAL A 118 3.15 12.70 -10.19
CA VAL A 118 3.34 12.19 -11.56
C VAL A 118 4.72 11.59 -11.78
N GLU A 119 5.62 11.74 -10.81
CA GLU A 119 6.98 11.23 -10.83
C GLU A 119 7.28 10.50 -9.52
N TRP A 120 7.83 9.29 -9.64
CA TRP A 120 8.35 8.50 -8.54
C TRP A 120 9.44 7.59 -9.08
N GLU A 121 10.32 7.12 -8.19
CA GLU A 121 11.35 6.16 -8.56
C GLU A 121 10.71 4.82 -8.96
N LEU A 122 11.06 4.32 -10.14
CA LEU A 122 10.54 3.06 -10.66
C LEU A 122 11.30 1.85 -10.12
N TYR A 123 10.62 0.71 -10.05
CA TYR A 123 11.30 -0.57 -9.94
C TYR A 123 11.80 -1.03 -11.32
N ASP A 124 12.78 -1.91 -11.31
CA ASP A 124 13.25 -2.55 -12.53
C ASP A 124 12.09 -3.31 -13.22
N ALA A 125 11.99 -3.17 -14.55
CA ALA A 125 10.89 -3.74 -15.31
C ALA A 125 10.86 -5.28 -15.26
N GLU A 126 12.02 -5.94 -15.16
CA GLU A 126 12.08 -7.37 -14.96
C GLU A 126 11.60 -7.77 -13.57
N PHE A 127 11.97 -7.03 -12.52
CA PHE A 127 11.42 -7.25 -11.18
C PHE A 127 9.88 -7.18 -11.17
N VAL A 128 9.30 -6.14 -11.77
CA VAL A 128 7.84 -5.97 -11.86
C VAL A 128 7.20 -7.13 -12.63
N ARG A 129 7.81 -7.56 -13.74
CA ARG A 129 7.34 -8.70 -14.54
C ARG A 129 7.35 -10.00 -13.73
N GLN A 130 8.43 -10.27 -13.00
CA GLN A 130 8.56 -11.46 -12.15
C GLN A 130 7.52 -11.44 -11.02
N LEU A 131 7.30 -10.28 -10.39
CA LEU A 131 6.28 -10.13 -9.34
C LEU A 131 4.87 -10.38 -9.89
N LYS A 132 4.54 -9.84 -11.07
CA LYS A 132 3.26 -10.10 -11.74
C LYS A 132 3.04 -11.59 -12.00
N ALA A 133 4.07 -12.29 -12.49
CA ALA A 133 3.99 -13.73 -12.73
C ALA A 133 3.80 -14.52 -11.43
N PHE A 134 4.53 -14.17 -10.36
CA PHE A 134 4.40 -14.80 -9.04
C PHE A 134 3.02 -14.62 -8.41
N VAL A 135 2.44 -13.43 -8.52
CA VAL A 135 1.07 -13.17 -8.06
C VAL A 135 0.07 -13.97 -8.90
N ALA A 136 0.25 -14.01 -10.22
CA ALA A 136 -0.64 -14.73 -11.13
C ALA A 136 -0.62 -16.25 -10.89
N SER A 137 0.47 -16.82 -10.37
CA SER A 137 0.51 -18.23 -9.96
C SER A 137 -0.24 -18.52 -8.65
N GLY A 138 -0.92 -17.52 -8.06
CA GLY A 138 -1.70 -17.65 -6.82
C GLY A 138 -0.84 -17.71 -5.55
N SER A 139 0.46 -17.46 -5.69
CA SER A 139 1.43 -17.51 -4.60
C SER A 139 1.35 -16.24 -3.73
N GLY A 140 1.43 -16.41 -2.41
CA GLY A 140 1.29 -15.32 -1.42
C GLY A 140 -0.07 -15.33 -0.74
N GLU A 141 -0.08 -15.49 0.58
CA GLU A 141 -1.28 -15.40 1.41
C GLU A 141 -1.67 -13.93 1.61
N ILE A 142 -2.96 -13.61 1.41
CA ILE A 142 -3.50 -12.30 1.72
C ILE A 142 -4.12 -12.35 3.10
N ILE A 143 -3.54 -11.62 4.03
CA ILE A 143 -4.10 -11.36 5.35
C ILE A 143 -5.01 -10.15 5.21
N ASN A 144 -6.32 -10.45 5.16
CA ASN A 144 -7.37 -9.46 5.06
C ASN A 144 -7.85 -9.04 6.43
#